data_AF-A0A372FEB9-F1
#
_entry.id   AF-A0A372FEB9-F1
#
_cell.length_a   1.000
_cell.length_b   1.000
_cell.length_c   1.000
_cell.angle_alpha   90.00
_cell.angle_beta   90.00
_cell.angle_gamma   90.00
#
_symmetry.space_group_name_H-M   'P 1'
#
loop_
_entity.id
_entity.type
_entity.pdbx_description
1 polymer ?
#
loop_
_entity_poly.entity_id
_entity_poly.type
_entity_poly.pdbx_seq_one_letter_code
_entity_poly.pdbx_strand_id
1 'polypeptide(L)'
;MKNTSKIYVFLGLIALVAGIMLWVSLSKPKAFEVEKVDVAEELSDRNIVSIQVDSLTNIIRQVYGNDATVSANDSENYVVKIQNQGNEISNFYNDNPRLLETKDERFSIKRIGSRIEATFKTESIKQQKYVFVPTDVVYKLSELAYNK
;
A
#
# COMPACT_ATOMS: atom_id res chain seq x y z
N MET A 1 15.94 68.77 29.82
CA MET A 1 16.06 67.29 29.98
C MET A 1 14.77 66.57 29.55
N LYS A 2 14.33 66.68 28.27
CA LYS A 2 13.11 66.00 27.77
C LYS A 2 13.38 64.98 26.64
N ASN A 3 14.61 64.91 26.11
CA ASN A 3 14.95 64.06 24.96
C ASN A 3 15.56 62.71 25.35
N THR A 4 16.21 62.61 26.52
CA THR A 4 16.79 61.36 27.02
C THR A 4 15.72 60.33 27.36
N SER A 5 14.63 60.74 28.01
CA SER A 5 13.51 59.82 28.34
C SER A 5 12.85 59.19 27.11
N LYS A 6 12.69 59.94 26.01
CA LYS A 6 12.14 59.41 24.75
C LYS A 6 13.05 58.35 24.11
N ILE A 7 14.37 58.53 24.21
CA ILE A 7 15.37 57.58 23.69
C ILE A 7 15.36 56.27 24.47
N TYR A 8 15.26 56.32 25.80
CA TYR A 8 15.16 55.11 26.62
C TYR A 8 13.85 54.34 26.39
N VAL A 9 12.73 55.04 26.18
CA VAL A 9 11.45 54.40 25.81
C VAL A 9 11.55 53.73 24.43
N PHE A 10 12.22 54.37 23.48
CA PHE A 10 12.42 53.81 22.14
C PHE A 10 13.33 52.57 22.15
N LEU A 11 14.42 52.61 22.92
CA LEU A 11 15.32 51.48 23.14
C LEU A 11 14.63 50.31 23.85
N GLY A 12 13.80 50.61 24.86
CA GLY A 12 13.00 49.60 25.55
C GLY A 12 11.99 48.91 24.62
N LEU A 13 11.36 49.67 23.71
CA LEU A 13 10.42 49.11 22.74
C LEU A 13 11.12 48.18 21.74
N ILE A 14 12.32 48.55 21.27
CA ILE A 14 13.11 47.71 20.36
C ILE A 14 13.52 46.40 21.05
N ALA A 15 13.98 46.47 22.31
CA ALA A 15 14.32 45.28 23.08
C ALA A 15 13.11 44.37 23.31
N LEU A 16 11.93 44.96 23.56
CA LEU A 16 10.68 44.21 23.73
C LEU A 16 10.27 43.48 22.44
N VAL A 17 10.31 44.17 21.29
CA VAL A 17 9.96 43.59 19.99
C VAL A 17 10.94 42.48 19.60
N ALA A 18 12.25 42.69 19.82
CA ALA A 18 13.26 41.66 19.59
C ALA A 18 13.06 40.42 20.48
N GLY A 19 12.71 40.63 21.75
CA GLY A 19 12.39 39.54 22.69
C GLY A 19 11.18 38.73 22.26
N ILE A 20 10.10 39.39 21.82
CA ILE A 20 8.89 38.72 21.32
C ILE A 20 9.19 37.93 20.05
N MET A 21 9.97 38.47 19.10
CA MET A 21 10.33 37.75 17.88
C MET A 21 11.18 36.50 18.16
N LEU A 22 12.15 36.59 19.08
CA LEU A 22 12.92 35.43 19.53
C LEU A 22 12.04 34.37 20.19
N TRP A 23 11.10 34.79 21.03
CA TRP A 23 10.19 33.87 21.70
C TRP A 23 9.25 33.18 20.72
N VAL A 24 8.66 33.92 19.76
CA VAL A 24 7.83 33.34 18.70
C VAL A 24 8.62 32.39 17.80
N SER A 25 9.90 32.68 17.52
CA SER A 25 10.74 31.79 16.71
C SER A 25 11.15 30.51 17.44
N LEU A 26 11.39 30.59 18.76
CA LEU A 26 11.76 29.43 19.60
C LEU A 26 10.55 28.59 20.01
N SER A 27 9.37 29.21 20.10
CA SER A 27 8.10 28.56 20.43
C SER A 27 7.32 28.09 19.21
N LYS A 28 7.90 28.16 18.00
CA LYS A 28 7.35 27.39 16.87
C LYS A 28 7.33 25.93 17.33
N PRO A 29 6.16 25.28 17.41
CA PRO A 29 6.15 23.85 17.63
C PRO A 29 7.03 23.27 16.54
N LYS A 30 8.02 22.43 16.92
CA LYS A 30 8.64 21.55 15.94
C LYS A 30 7.47 20.97 15.17
N ALA A 31 7.44 21.18 13.84
CA ALA A 31 6.52 20.44 13.02
C ALA A 31 6.66 19.01 13.53
N PHE A 32 5.56 18.41 14.00
CA PHE A 32 5.59 17.00 14.27
C PHE A 32 6.11 16.43 12.96
N GLU A 33 7.37 16.00 12.96
CA GLU A 33 7.80 14.94 12.08
C GLU A 33 6.89 13.82 12.54
N VAL A 34 5.71 13.78 11.90
CA VAL A 34 4.96 12.56 11.74
C VAL A 34 6.05 11.64 11.25
N GLU A 35 6.48 10.77 12.16
CA GLU A 35 7.41 9.69 11.89
C GLU A 35 7.03 9.23 10.49
N LYS A 36 7.91 9.47 9.52
CA LYS A 36 7.70 8.95 8.19
C LYS A 36 7.59 7.47 8.44
N VAL A 37 6.35 6.97 8.42
CA VAL A 37 6.04 5.55 8.62
C VAL A 37 7.06 4.83 7.77
N ASP A 38 7.91 4.10 8.48
CA ASP A 38 9.16 3.62 7.93
C ASP A 38 8.84 2.93 6.61
N VAL A 39 9.62 3.26 5.58
CA VAL A 39 9.52 2.69 4.24
C VAL A 39 10.07 1.26 4.33
N ALA A 40 9.40 0.39 5.09
CA ALA A 40 9.80 -0.98 5.37
C ALA A 40 8.71 -1.78 6.13
N GLU A 41 7.42 -1.47 6.01
CA GLU A 41 6.45 -2.58 6.11
C GLU A 41 6.57 -3.37 4.81
N GLU A 42 7.61 -4.23 4.76
CA GLU A 42 7.51 -5.50 4.05
C GLU A 42 6.12 -6.06 4.35
N LEU A 43 5.44 -6.63 3.36
CA LEU A 43 4.15 -7.28 3.57
C LEU A 43 4.34 -8.33 4.64
N SER A 44 4.04 -7.96 5.89
CA SER A 44 4.26 -8.83 7.03
C SER A 44 3.39 -10.07 6.84
N ASP A 45 3.72 -11.16 7.50
CA ASP A 45 2.89 -12.37 7.46
C ASP A 45 1.42 -12.11 7.83
N ARG A 46 1.13 -11.00 8.54
CA ARG A 46 -0.24 -10.55 8.85
C ARG A 46 -1.04 -10.10 7.62
N ASN A 47 -0.36 -9.75 6.52
CA ASN A 47 -0.96 -9.23 5.30
C ASN A 47 -1.05 -10.29 4.20
N ILE A 48 -0.70 -11.55 4.49
CA ILE A 48 -0.80 -12.66 3.55
C ILE A 48 -1.76 -13.69 4.11
N VAL A 49 -2.78 -14.04 3.33
CA VAL A 49 -3.83 -14.97 3.71
C VAL A 49 -3.74 -16.26 2.89
N SER A 50 -4.15 -17.37 3.49
CA SER A 50 -4.36 -18.61 2.75
C SER A 50 -5.81 -18.71 2.28
N ILE A 51 -6.01 -18.91 0.98
CA ILE A 51 -7.33 -19.10 0.36
C ILE A 51 -7.34 -20.40 -0.43
N GLN A 52 -8.45 -21.12 -0.43
CA GLN A 52 -8.58 -22.32 -1.26
C GLN A 52 -8.44 -21.97 -2.74
N VAL A 53 -7.69 -22.80 -3.48
CA VAL A 53 -7.46 -22.63 -4.92
C VAL A 53 -8.78 -22.51 -5.68
N ASP A 54 -9.78 -23.32 -5.33
CA ASP A 54 -11.08 -23.31 -5.98
C ASP A 54 -11.84 -22.00 -5.73
N SER A 55 -11.78 -21.48 -4.50
CA SER A 55 -12.41 -20.20 -4.14
C SER A 55 -11.75 -19.04 -4.87
N LEU A 56 -10.42 -18.97 -4.88
CA LEU A 56 -9.70 -17.91 -5.58
C LEU A 56 -9.95 -17.97 -7.10
N THR A 57 -9.97 -19.17 -7.67
CA THR A 57 -10.27 -19.39 -9.09
C THR A 57 -11.67 -18.89 -9.43
N ASN A 58 -12.66 -19.18 -8.58
CA ASN A 58 -14.02 -18.70 -8.78
C ASN A 58 -14.10 -17.17 -8.71
N ILE A 59 -13.46 -16.56 -7.72
CA ILE A 59 -13.41 -15.09 -7.58
C ILE A 59 -12.79 -14.45 -8.84
N ILE A 60 -11.61 -14.93 -9.27
CA ILE A 60 -10.93 -14.42 -10.47
C ILE A 60 -11.82 -14.55 -11.71
N ARG A 61 -12.51 -15.68 -11.85
CA ARG A 61 -13.44 -15.92 -12.98
C ARG A 61 -14.65 -14.99 -12.93
N GLN A 62 -15.16 -14.63 -11.76
CA GLN A 62 -16.28 -13.68 -11.63
C GLN A 62 -15.87 -12.24 -11.97
N VAL A 63 -14.63 -11.86 -11.64
CA VAL A 63 -14.10 -10.51 -11.90
C VAL A 63 -13.66 -10.37 -13.35
N TYR A 64 -12.85 -11.29 -13.87
CA TYR A 64 -12.19 -11.14 -15.18
C TYR A 64 -12.76 -12.07 -16.26
N GLY A 65 -13.58 -13.08 -15.91
CA GLY A 65 -14.21 -13.94 -16.92
C GLY A 65 -13.19 -14.61 -17.85
N ASN A 66 -13.33 -14.34 -19.15
CA ASN A 66 -12.45 -14.87 -20.20
C ASN A 66 -11.10 -14.12 -20.30
N ASP A 67 -10.96 -12.98 -19.63
CA ASP A 67 -9.73 -12.19 -19.59
C ASP A 67 -8.66 -12.81 -18.68
N ALA A 68 -9.05 -13.76 -17.83
CA ALA A 68 -8.16 -14.48 -16.93
C ALA A 68 -7.95 -15.93 -17.40
N THR A 69 -6.69 -16.31 -17.51
CA THR A 69 -6.26 -17.72 -17.59
C THR A 69 -5.66 -18.11 -16.25
N VAL A 70 -6.22 -19.16 -15.65
CA VAL A 70 -5.72 -19.74 -14.40
C VAL A 70 -5.14 -21.11 -14.71
N SER A 71 -3.90 -21.35 -14.31
CA SER A 71 -3.26 -22.66 -14.38
C SER A 71 -2.73 -23.05 -13.01
N ALA A 72 -3.26 -24.14 -12.46
CA ALA A 72 -2.66 -24.81 -11.32
C ALA A 72 -1.64 -25.81 -11.87
N ASN A 73 -0.35 -25.42 -11.91
CA ASN A 73 0.68 -26.30 -12.43
C ASN A 73 1.07 -27.30 -11.31
N ASP A 74 0.55 -28.51 -11.42
CA ASP A 74 0.96 -29.81 -10.87
C ASP A 74 1.68 -30.00 -9.51
N SER A 75 1.86 -29.02 -8.63
CA SER A 75 2.09 -29.29 -7.17
C SER A 75 2.38 -28.05 -6.34
N GLU A 76 3.04 -27.04 -6.89
CA GLU A 76 3.68 -26.00 -6.05
C GLU A 76 3.22 -24.58 -6.34
N ASN A 77 2.66 -24.32 -7.53
CA ASN A 77 2.34 -22.97 -7.96
C ASN A 77 0.97 -22.86 -8.62
N TYR A 78 0.24 -21.84 -8.20
CA TYR A 78 -0.99 -21.35 -8.80
C TYR A 78 -0.68 -20.09 -9.60
N VAL A 79 -0.84 -20.16 -10.91
CA VAL A 79 -0.48 -19.08 -11.84
C VAL A 79 -1.74 -18.47 -12.42
N VAL A 80 -1.82 -17.15 -12.35
CA VAL A 80 -2.90 -16.32 -12.87
C VAL A 80 -2.33 -15.40 -13.92
N LYS A 81 -2.89 -15.45 -15.12
CA LYS A 81 -2.56 -14.55 -16.23
C LYS A 81 -3.80 -13.76 -16.60
N ILE A 82 -3.73 -12.44 -16.52
CA ILE A 82 -4.84 -11.54 -16.85
C ILE A 82 -4.42 -10.68 -18.03
N GLN A 83 -5.31 -10.56 -19.01
CA GLN A 83 -5.17 -9.65 -20.13
C GLN A 83 -6.30 -8.63 -20.10
N ASN A 84 -5.98 -7.34 -20.07
CA ASN A 84 -7.00 -6.29 -19.96
C ASN A 84 -7.93 -6.24 -21.20
N GLN A 85 -9.17 -6.74 -21.09
CA GLN A 85 -10.25 -6.46 -22.06
C GLN A 85 -11.54 -5.90 -21.45
N GLY A 86 -11.73 -5.96 -20.11
CA GLY A 86 -12.89 -5.37 -19.43
C GLY A 86 -12.58 -4.52 -18.20
N ASN A 87 -11.89 -5.08 -17.19
CA ASN A 87 -11.61 -4.42 -15.91
C ASN A 87 -10.19 -3.84 -15.85
N GLU A 88 -10.02 -2.72 -15.12
CA GLU A 88 -8.69 -2.13 -14.93
C GLU A 88 -7.75 -3.14 -14.27
N ILE A 89 -6.62 -3.42 -14.93
CA ILE A 89 -5.71 -4.47 -14.50
C ILE A 89 -5.06 -4.15 -13.15
N SER A 90 -4.99 -2.86 -12.78
CA SER A 90 -4.47 -2.42 -11.49
C SER A 90 -5.35 -2.82 -10.31
N ASN A 91 -6.64 -3.09 -10.54
CA ASN A 91 -7.52 -3.67 -9.54
C ASN A 91 -7.03 -5.02 -9.03
N PHE A 92 -6.31 -5.81 -9.84
CA PHE A 92 -5.78 -7.09 -9.38
C PHE A 92 -4.83 -6.93 -8.18
N TYR A 93 -4.04 -5.86 -8.16
CA TYR A 93 -3.15 -5.52 -7.05
C TYR A 93 -3.66 -4.31 -6.25
N ASN A 94 -4.97 -4.01 -6.32
CA ASN A 94 -5.61 -2.91 -5.60
C ASN A 94 -4.89 -1.56 -5.73
N ASP A 95 -4.40 -1.24 -6.93
CA ASP A 95 -3.61 -0.03 -7.21
C ASP A 95 -2.38 0.14 -6.30
N ASN A 96 -1.92 -0.93 -5.65
CA ASN A 96 -0.75 -0.98 -4.78
C ASN A 96 0.49 -1.42 -5.58
N PRO A 97 1.30 -0.48 -6.12
CA PRO A 97 2.48 -0.83 -6.92
C PRO A 97 3.54 -1.60 -6.13
N ARG A 98 3.53 -1.55 -4.79
CA ARG A 98 4.49 -2.28 -3.95
C ARG A 98 4.36 -3.80 -4.11
N LEU A 99 3.16 -4.29 -4.43
CA LEU A 99 2.94 -5.71 -4.72
C LEU A 99 3.69 -6.17 -5.99
N LEU A 100 4.00 -5.25 -6.90
CA LEU A 100 4.78 -5.53 -8.12
C LEU A 100 6.29 -5.54 -7.87
N GLU A 101 6.73 -4.82 -6.83
CA GLU A 101 8.14 -4.66 -6.47
C GLU A 101 8.58 -5.66 -5.39
N THR A 102 7.62 -6.28 -4.70
CA THR A 102 7.87 -7.22 -3.61
C THR A 102 8.54 -8.50 -4.11
N LYS A 103 9.54 -8.95 -3.36
CA LYS A 103 10.17 -10.26 -3.51
C LYS A 103 9.81 -11.13 -2.32
N ASP A 104 8.74 -11.92 -2.45
CA ASP A 104 8.34 -12.93 -1.46
C ASP A 104 8.42 -14.31 -2.12
N GLU A 105 8.81 -15.35 -1.36
CA GLU A 105 8.87 -16.71 -1.91
C GLU A 105 7.49 -17.35 -2.12
N ARG A 106 6.46 -16.80 -1.48
CA ARG A 106 5.08 -17.29 -1.52
C ARG A 106 4.29 -16.70 -2.67
N PHE A 107 4.67 -15.53 -3.19
CA PHE A 107 4.00 -14.95 -4.34
C PHE A 107 4.90 -14.02 -5.15
N SER A 108 4.55 -13.86 -6.42
CA SER A 108 5.17 -12.89 -7.32
C SER A 108 4.10 -12.31 -8.24
N ILE A 109 3.98 -10.99 -8.32
CA ILE A 109 3.06 -10.31 -9.25
C ILE A 109 3.88 -9.46 -10.21
N LYS A 110 3.67 -9.65 -11.51
CA LYS A 110 4.37 -8.91 -12.57
C LYS A 110 3.35 -8.26 -13.48
N ARG A 111 3.60 -7.00 -13.85
CA ARG A 111 2.87 -6.29 -14.90
C ARG A 111 3.73 -6.21 -16.15
N ILE A 112 3.18 -6.67 -17.28
CA ILE A 112 3.84 -6.64 -18.59
C ILE A 112 2.91 -5.87 -19.54
N GLY A 113 3.10 -4.55 -19.61
CA GLY A 113 2.22 -3.66 -20.38
C GLY A 113 0.77 -3.71 -19.87
N SER A 114 -0.12 -4.25 -20.70
CA SER A 114 -1.55 -4.47 -20.40
C SER A 114 -1.87 -5.87 -19.88
N ARG A 115 -0.86 -6.62 -19.42
CA ARG A 115 -1.01 -7.96 -18.85
C ARG A 115 -0.49 -8.02 -17.43
N ILE A 116 -1.09 -8.91 -16.64
CA ILE A 116 -0.57 -9.31 -15.34
C ILE A 116 -0.28 -10.80 -15.38
N GLU A 117 0.85 -11.18 -14.78
CA GLU A 117 1.18 -12.55 -14.45
C GLU A 117 1.48 -12.61 -12.95
N ALA A 118 0.66 -13.36 -12.23
CA ALA A 118 0.81 -13.58 -10.81
C ALA A 118 1.02 -15.07 -10.52
N THR A 119 1.97 -15.39 -9.67
CA THR A 119 2.27 -16.73 -9.21
C THR A 119 2.11 -16.76 -7.70
N PHE A 120 1.42 -17.77 -7.18
CA PHE A 120 1.19 -17.97 -5.75
C PHE A 120 1.58 -19.40 -5.39
N LYS A 121 2.35 -19.56 -4.31
CA LYS A 121 2.77 -20.85 -3.77
C LYS A 121 1.55 -21.58 -3.24
N THR A 122 1.42 -22.85 -3.60
CA THR A 122 0.33 -23.71 -3.14
C THR A 122 0.77 -24.59 -1.98
N GLU A 123 -0.11 -24.78 -1.01
CA GLU A 123 0.04 -25.75 0.09
C GLU A 123 -1.14 -26.74 0.08
N SER A 124 -0.87 -28.02 0.34
CA SER A 124 -1.91 -29.04 0.41
C SER A 124 -2.20 -29.43 1.86
N ILE A 125 -3.43 -29.18 2.32
CA ILE A 125 -3.90 -29.51 3.67
C ILE A 125 -5.14 -30.39 3.54
N LYS A 126 -5.10 -31.62 4.07
CA LYS A 126 -6.24 -32.56 4.10
C LYS A 126 -6.96 -32.69 2.74
N GLN A 127 -6.21 -32.97 1.67
CA GLN A 127 -6.69 -33.12 0.29
C GLN A 127 -7.20 -31.83 -0.40
N GLN A 128 -7.16 -30.68 0.27
CA GLN A 128 -7.48 -29.39 -0.32
C GLN A 128 -6.21 -28.58 -0.61
N LYS A 129 -6.21 -27.81 -1.69
CA LYS A 129 -5.12 -26.91 -2.05
C LYS A 129 -5.44 -25.49 -1.63
N TYR A 130 -4.50 -24.86 -0.97
CA TYR A 130 -4.53 -23.46 -0.54
C TYR A 130 -3.42 -22.69 -1.24
N VAL A 131 -3.59 -21.39 -1.39
CA VAL A 131 -2.57 -20.47 -1.92
C VAL A 131 -2.39 -19.30 -1.00
N PHE A 132 -1.15 -18.84 -0.87
CA PHE A 132 -0.79 -17.65 -0.12
C PHE A 132 -0.93 -16.42 -0.99
N VAL A 133 -1.82 -15.50 -0.61
CA VAL A 133 -2.17 -14.33 -1.42
C VAL A 133 -2.12 -13.07 -0.54
N PRO A 134 -1.61 -11.93 -1.03
CA PRO A 134 -1.72 -10.67 -0.33
C PRO A 134 -3.19 -10.31 -0.05
N THR A 135 -3.47 -9.83 1.15
CA THR A 135 -4.82 -9.50 1.62
C THR A 135 -5.48 -8.46 0.73
N ASP A 136 -4.72 -7.46 0.27
CA ASP A 136 -5.19 -6.43 -0.66
C ASP A 136 -5.77 -7.02 -1.95
N VAL A 137 -5.11 -8.06 -2.50
CA VAL A 137 -5.56 -8.76 -3.70
C VAL A 137 -6.88 -9.48 -3.42
N VAL A 138 -6.95 -10.24 -2.32
CA VAL A 138 -8.17 -10.99 -1.97
C VAL A 138 -9.34 -10.04 -1.71
N TYR A 139 -9.11 -8.97 -0.95
CA TYR A 139 -10.11 -7.96 -0.64
C TYR A 139 -10.66 -7.32 -1.91
N LYS A 140 -9.77 -6.79 -2.77
CA LYS A 140 -10.19 -6.08 -3.98
C LYS A 140 -10.91 -6.99 -4.96
N LEU A 141 -10.43 -8.22 -5.14
CA LEU A 141 -11.10 -9.19 -6.01
C LEU A 141 -12.46 -9.62 -5.47
N SER A 142 -12.59 -9.78 -4.15
CA SER A 142 -13.87 -10.13 -3.52
C SER A 142 -14.88 -8.99 -3.61
N GLU A 143 -14.43 -7.74 -3.41
CA GLU A 143 -15.24 -6.54 -3.62
C GLU A 143 -15.83 -6.53 -5.05
N LEU A 144 -14.98 -6.72 -6.06
CA LEU A 144 -15.39 -6.70 -7.47
C LEU A 144 -16.28 -7.89 -7.86
N ALA A 145 -16.13 -9.03 -7.20
CA ALA A 145 -16.91 -10.23 -7.47
C ALA A 145 -18.34 -10.13 -6.88
N TYR A 146 -18.47 -9.61 -5.66
CA TYR A 146 -19.70 -9.74 -4.86
C TYR A 146 -20.46 -8.44 -4.58
N ASN A 147 -19.87 -7.26 -4.78
CA ASN A 147 -20.57 -5.97 -4.64
C ASN A 147 -21.12 -5.42 -5.99
N LYS A 148 -21.59 -6.30 -6.87
CA LYS A 148 -22.25 -5.90 -8.13
C LYS A 148 -23.70 -5.49 -7.92
#